data_AF-A0A7Y4A167-F1
#
_entry.id   AF-A0A7Y4A167-F1
#
_cell.length_a   1.000
_cell.length_b   1.000
_cell.length_c   1.000
_cell.angle_alpha   90.00
_cell.angle_beta   90.00
_cell.angle_gamma   90.00
#
_symmetry.space_group_name_H-M   'P 1'
#
loop_
_entity.id
_entity.type
_entity.pdbx_description
1 polymer ?
#
loop_
_entity_poly.entity_id
_entity_poly.type
_entity_poly.pdbx_seq_one_letter_code
_entity_poly.pdbx_strand_id
1 'polypeptide(L)'
;MLKKKIAVLVLRANKSEQDITNLVRFEVTNNIVSFDDEGVALSNTLGTTEVTATLNGVTSAPVILDVVPTLVCGHTTGKLLDKNPGGGVDDDSRSSASGECLKIREVLDSTDLKRKWFTSTPSLEFMHQLGYGIEDFPTNSGDSYAQSEREVSINGTDFAAFRQDGDGATPPSQTNSTTFDAGKDGQAYRWCQKLNEIEFAGKIGWHIPTWTELDHMNKYNAASGSMFIRFGWPVNRSYQSWQSLSNQFETVKLLDPSLFPLQKATADEAKYVSCVVDL
;
A
#
# COMPACT_ATOMS: atom_id res chain seq x y z
N MET A 1 9.22 5.29 -10.07
CA MET A 1 9.96 6.45 -9.54
C MET A 1 9.03 7.18 -8.59
N LEU A 2 9.26 6.99 -7.29
CA LEU A 2 8.58 7.76 -6.25
C LEU A 2 9.05 9.21 -6.40
N LYS A 3 8.10 10.13 -6.55
CA LYS A 3 8.36 11.55 -6.79
C LYS A 3 8.19 12.27 -5.47
N LYS A 4 9.26 12.91 -4.97
CA LYS A 4 9.13 13.89 -3.88
C LYS A 4 9.55 15.26 -4.39
N LYS A 5 8.65 16.24 -4.24
CA LYS A 5 8.96 17.63 -4.58
C LYS A 5 9.75 18.27 -3.46
N ILE A 6 10.88 18.89 -3.80
CA ILE A 6 11.61 19.74 -2.86
C ILE A 6 11.22 21.18 -3.15
N ALA A 7 10.58 21.83 -2.18
CA ALA A 7 10.23 23.23 -2.28
C ALA A 7 11.37 24.10 -1.76
N VAL A 8 11.73 25.15 -2.49
CA VAL A 8 12.68 26.18 -2.04
C VAL A 8 11.94 27.48 -1.81
N LEU A 9 11.97 27.93 -0.56
CA LEU A 9 11.28 29.13 -0.11
C LEU A 9 12.30 30.23 0.23
N VAL A 10 12.02 31.46 -0.18
CA VAL A 10 12.75 32.64 0.27
C VAL A 10 11.95 33.38 1.32
N LEU A 11 12.54 33.53 2.51
CA LEU A 11 12.05 34.40 3.57
C LEU A 11 12.54 35.82 3.35
N ARG A 12 11.62 36.76 3.20
CA ARG A 12 11.91 38.18 3.07
C ARG A 12 11.88 38.88 4.43
N ALA A 13 12.51 40.06 4.53
CA ALA A 13 12.58 40.83 5.80
C ALA A 13 11.20 41.21 6.39
N ASN A 14 10.17 41.30 5.55
CA ASN A 14 8.77 41.51 5.94
C ASN A 14 8.07 40.21 6.41
N LYS A 15 8.81 39.11 6.61
CA LYS A 15 8.32 37.77 6.99
C LYS A 15 7.39 37.12 5.96
N SER A 16 7.36 37.60 4.72
CA SER A 16 6.67 36.88 3.65
C SER A 16 7.57 35.79 3.07
N GLU A 17 6.97 34.65 2.74
CA GLU A 17 7.61 33.56 2.00
C GLU A 17 7.23 33.61 0.52
N GLN A 18 8.16 33.22 -0.34
CA GLN A 18 7.92 33.05 -1.77
C GLN A 18 8.53 31.71 -2.21
N ASP A 19 7.73 30.89 -2.92
CA ASP A 19 8.23 29.71 -3.62
C ASP A 19 9.02 30.12 -4.86
N ILE A 20 10.28 29.73 -4.88
CA ILE A 20 11.23 29.96 -5.98
C ILE A 20 11.81 28.65 -6.53
N THR A 21 11.17 27.52 -6.26
CA THR A 21 11.64 26.18 -6.63
C THR A 21 12.03 26.09 -8.12
N ASN A 22 11.19 26.63 -9.00
CA ASN A 22 11.40 26.56 -10.45
C ASN A 22 12.43 27.61 -10.96
N LEU A 23 13.04 28.38 -10.05
CA LEU A 23 14.06 29.39 -10.37
C LEU A 23 15.46 28.97 -9.90
N VAL A 24 15.56 28.03 -8.98
CA VAL A 24 16.85 27.58 -8.45
C VAL A 24 17.47 26.51 -9.35
N ARG A 25 18.78 26.38 -9.26
CA ARG A 25 19.49 25.19 -9.72
C ARG A 25 19.77 24.29 -8.52
N PHE A 26 19.30 23.05 -8.57
CA PHE A 26 19.66 22.03 -7.60
C PHE A 26 21.07 21.48 -7.89
N GLU A 27 21.86 21.30 -6.84
CA GLU A 27 23.17 20.65 -6.88
C GLU A 27 23.20 19.51 -5.87
N VAL A 28 23.76 18.37 -6.30
CA VAL A 28 23.85 17.15 -5.51
C VAL A 28 25.31 16.74 -5.34
N THR A 29 25.67 16.22 -4.18
CA THR A 29 27.07 15.81 -3.92
C THR A 29 27.48 14.53 -4.64
N ASN A 30 26.51 13.73 -5.10
CA ASN A 30 26.72 12.49 -5.84
C ASN A 30 25.49 12.18 -6.73
N ASN A 31 25.60 11.20 -7.63
CA ASN A 31 24.56 10.88 -8.62
C ASN A 31 23.41 10.00 -8.07
N ILE A 32 23.07 10.12 -6.79
CA ILE A 32 22.02 9.31 -6.13
C ILE A 32 20.62 9.79 -6.52
N VAL A 33 20.46 11.10 -6.70
CA VAL A 33 19.21 11.72 -7.17
C VAL A 33 19.51 12.70 -8.31
N SER A 34 18.50 12.94 -9.13
CA SER A 34 18.44 14.05 -10.08
C SER A 34 17.16 14.85 -9.86
N PHE A 35 17.02 16.01 -10.51
CA PHE A 35 15.84 16.87 -10.40
C PHE A 35 15.29 17.20 -11.79
N ASP A 36 13.96 17.25 -11.92
CA ASP A 36 13.30 17.86 -13.08
C ASP A 36 13.16 19.38 -12.91
N ASP A 37 12.66 20.05 -13.96
CA ASP A 37 12.53 21.51 -14.03
C ASP A 37 11.49 22.06 -13.03
N GLU A 38 10.64 21.19 -12.48
CA GLU A 38 9.65 21.49 -11.44
C GLU A 38 10.17 21.24 -10.00
N GLY A 39 11.44 20.82 -9.85
CA GLY A 39 12.07 20.54 -8.57
C GLY A 39 11.64 19.22 -7.92
N VAL A 40 11.18 18.26 -8.72
CA VAL A 40 10.89 16.90 -8.26
C VAL A 40 12.17 16.07 -8.25
N ALA A 41 12.50 15.50 -7.10
CA ALA A 41 13.59 14.56 -6.96
C ALA A 41 13.26 13.23 -7.63
N LEU A 42 14.18 12.77 -8.48
CA LEU A 42 14.15 11.52 -9.22
C LEU A 42 15.28 10.64 -8.70
N SER A 43 14.93 9.55 -8.01
CA SER A 43 15.91 8.58 -7.49
C SER A 43 16.66 7.91 -8.65
N ASN A 44 17.98 7.77 -8.56
CA ASN A 44 18.81 7.01 -9.50
C ASN A 44 19.27 5.68 -8.91
N THR A 45 19.76 5.70 -7.67
CA THR A 45 20.26 4.53 -6.94
C THR A 45 20.08 4.71 -5.43
N LEU A 46 20.25 3.64 -4.65
CA LEU A 46 20.22 3.67 -3.19
C LEU A 46 21.37 4.49 -2.60
N GLY A 47 21.11 5.07 -1.43
CA GLY A 47 22.09 5.76 -0.60
C GLY A 47 21.70 7.20 -0.28
N THR A 48 22.66 7.92 0.28
CA THR A 48 22.42 9.26 0.85
C THR A 48 23.18 10.34 0.10
N THR A 49 22.52 11.47 -0.15
CA THR A 49 23.10 12.63 -0.85
C THR A 49 22.75 13.93 -0.16
N GLU A 50 23.61 14.93 -0.32
CA GLU A 50 23.33 16.29 0.12
C GLU A 50 22.88 17.11 -1.08
N VAL A 51 21.79 17.85 -0.90
CA VAL A 51 21.18 18.70 -1.91
C VAL A 51 21.26 20.15 -1.47
N THR A 52 21.75 20.99 -2.35
CA THR A 52 21.71 22.46 -2.20
C THR A 52 20.96 23.07 -3.38
N ALA A 53 20.40 24.25 -3.18
CA ALA A 53 19.76 25.05 -4.20
C ALA A 53 20.50 26.37 -4.36
N THR A 54 20.85 26.73 -5.60
CA THR A 54 21.58 27.97 -5.90
C THR A 54 20.76 28.87 -6.82
N LEU A 55 20.64 30.15 -6.46
CA LEU A 55 20.04 31.20 -7.29
C LEU A 55 20.85 32.49 -7.15
N ASN A 56 21.26 33.07 -8.29
CA ASN A 56 22.01 34.33 -8.34
C ASN A 56 23.24 34.38 -7.41
N GLY A 57 23.97 33.26 -7.30
CA GLY A 57 25.18 33.12 -6.47
C GLY A 57 24.91 32.92 -4.97
N VAL A 58 23.65 32.87 -4.54
CA VAL A 58 23.27 32.48 -3.18
C VAL A 58 22.96 30.99 -3.15
N THR A 59 23.58 30.26 -2.24
CA THR A 59 23.37 28.82 -2.04
C THR A 59 22.63 28.58 -0.73
N SER A 60 21.64 27.68 -0.74
CA SER A 60 20.89 27.28 0.45
C SER A 60 21.76 26.51 1.44
N ALA A 61 21.27 26.35 2.68
CA ALA A 61 21.78 25.28 3.53
C ALA A 61 21.54 23.92 2.85
N PRO A 62 22.44 22.93 3.05
CA PRO A 62 22.26 21.60 2.51
C PRO A 62 21.12 20.86 3.20
N VAL A 63 20.39 20.05 2.43
CA VAL A 63 19.39 19.10 2.92
C VAL A 63 19.85 17.70 2.56
N ILE A 64 19.73 16.77 3.50
CA ILE A 64 20.07 15.36 3.28
C ILE A 64 18.86 14.64 2.70
N LEU A 65 19.07 13.90 1.61
CA LEU A 65 18.11 12.97 1.05
C LEU A 65 18.65 11.55 1.15
N ASP A 66 17.80 10.64 1.62
CA ASP A 66 18.10 9.21 1.68
C ASP A 66 17.18 8.44 0.72
N VAL A 67 17.79 7.67 -0.18
CA VAL A 67 17.10 6.81 -1.13
C VAL A 67 17.17 5.37 -0.62
N VAL A 68 16.04 4.90 -0.10
CA VAL A 68 15.87 3.58 0.49
C VAL A 68 15.32 2.55 -0.52
N PRO A 69 15.43 1.24 -0.23
CA PRO A 69 14.80 0.21 -1.03
C PRO A 69 13.30 0.43 -1.21
N THR A 70 12.79 0.07 -2.39
CA THR A 70 11.35 0.10 -2.66
C THR A 70 10.61 -0.95 -1.84
N LEU A 71 9.45 -0.56 -1.33
CA LEU A 71 8.50 -1.43 -0.64
C LEU A 71 7.60 -2.22 -1.59
N VAL A 72 7.70 -2.00 -2.91
CA VAL A 72 6.86 -2.68 -3.92
C VAL A 72 7.60 -3.89 -4.51
N CYS A 73 6.97 -5.07 -4.44
CA CYS A 73 7.55 -6.29 -5.01
C CYS A 73 7.73 -6.19 -6.52
N GLY A 74 8.82 -6.76 -7.05
CA GLY A 74 9.15 -6.69 -8.49
C GLY A 74 9.67 -5.33 -8.96
N HIS A 75 9.66 -4.29 -8.11
CA HIS A 75 10.19 -2.98 -8.46
C HIS A 75 11.70 -2.89 -8.21
N THR A 76 12.41 -2.20 -9.11
CA THR A 76 13.82 -1.82 -8.95
C THR A 76 13.92 -0.33 -8.66
N THR A 77 14.52 0.04 -7.53
CA THR A 77 14.77 1.44 -7.16
C THR A 77 15.49 2.17 -8.29
N GLY A 78 15.07 3.40 -8.58
CA GLY A 78 15.60 4.21 -9.67
C GLY A 78 14.95 3.96 -11.04
N LYS A 79 14.02 3.00 -11.15
CA LYS A 79 13.22 2.80 -12.35
C LYS A 79 11.82 3.37 -12.21
N LEU A 80 11.10 3.51 -13.32
CA LEU A 80 9.65 3.73 -13.29
C LEU A 80 8.97 2.47 -12.74
N LEU A 81 7.82 2.66 -12.10
CA LEU A 81 7.05 1.51 -11.62
C LEU A 81 6.45 0.80 -12.84
N ASP A 82 7.03 -0.34 -13.18
CA ASP A 82 6.65 -1.12 -14.36
C ASP A 82 5.30 -1.81 -14.13
N LYS A 83 4.45 -1.80 -15.16
CA LYS A 83 3.11 -2.42 -15.16
C LYS A 83 3.02 -3.68 -16.02
N ASN A 84 4.12 -4.07 -16.67
CA ASN A 84 4.18 -5.33 -17.38
C ASN A 84 4.24 -6.50 -16.39
N PRO A 85 3.83 -7.72 -16.79
CA PRO A 85 3.99 -8.91 -15.96
C PRO A 85 5.43 -9.07 -15.44
N GLY A 86 5.57 -9.28 -14.13
CA GLY A 86 6.87 -9.35 -13.45
C GLY A 86 7.48 -7.99 -13.09
N GLY A 87 6.79 -6.90 -13.42
CA GLY A 87 7.12 -5.53 -12.99
C GLY A 87 6.68 -5.24 -11.56
N GLY A 88 6.83 -3.98 -11.12
CA GLY A 88 6.43 -3.57 -9.78
C GLY A 88 4.90 -3.61 -9.55
N VAL A 89 4.15 -3.34 -10.60
CA VAL A 89 2.72 -3.63 -10.71
C VAL A 89 2.59 -4.88 -11.54
N ASP A 90 1.70 -5.78 -11.13
CA ASP A 90 1.48 -7.08 -11.78
C ASP A 90 2.69 -8.02 -11.68
N ASP A 91 3.43 -7.93 -10.57
CA ASP A 91 4.48 -8.88 -10.22
C ASP A 91 3.92 -10.31 -10.10
N ASP A 92 4.36 -11.20 -10.99
CA ASP A 92 3.88 -12.57 -11.12
C ASP A 92 4.78 -13.60 -10.42
N SER A 93 5.88 -13.15 -9.79
CA SER A 93 6.73 -14.02 -8.98
C SER A 93 5.92 -14.67 -7.86
N ARG A 94 5.97 -16.00 -7.79
CA ARG A 94 5.21 -16.76 -6.78
C ARG A 94 5.80 -16.70 -5.38
N SER A 95 6.99 -16.12 -5.20
CA SER A 95 7.69 -16.07 -3.92
C SER A 95 7.93 -14.65 -3.42
N SER A 96 7.88 -13.61 -4.25
CA SER A 96 8.22 -12.25 -3.80
C SER A 96 7.28 -11.69 -2.71
N ALA A 97 6.07 -12.22 -2.59
CA ALA A 97 5.14 -11.85 -1.52
C ALA A 97 5.68 -12.17 -0.11
N SER A 98 6.67 -13.06 0.02
CA SER A 98 7.22 -13.48 1.31
C SER A 98 8.30 -12.55 1.89
N GLY A 99 8.67 -11.50 1.18
CA GLY A 99 9.81 -10.65 1.55
C GLY A 99 9.42 -9.32 2.19
N GLU A 100 10.38 -8.41 2.25
CA GLU A 100 10.24 -7.02 2.70
C GLU A 100 9.56 -6.12 1.65
N CYS A 101 8.57 -6.66 0.92
CA CYS A 101 7.82 -5.91 -0.07
C CYS A 101 6.34 -6.30 -0.09
N LEU A 102 5.51 -5.43 -0.65
CA LEU A 102 4.08 -5.62 -0.83
C LEU A 102 3.76 -5.67 -2.34
N LYS A 103 3.01 -6.69 -2.75
CA LYS A 103 2.58 -6.88 -4.15
C LYS A 103 1.43 -5.95 -4.52
N ILE A 104 1.40 -5.52 -5.79
CA ILE A 104 0.32 -4.73 -6.39
C ILE A 104 -0.23 -5.43 -7.63
N ARG A 105 -1.56 -5.41 -7.79
CA ARG A 105 -2.27 -5.84 -8.98
C ARG A 105 -3.12 -4.71 -9.54
N GLU A 106 -2.97 -4.41 -10.83
CA GLU A 106 -3.87 -3.50 -11.55
C GLU A 106 -5.07 -4.25 -12.15
N VAL A 107 -6.28 -3.78 -11.87
CA VAL A 107 -7.52 -4.37 -12.38
C VAL A 107 -8.39 -3.29 -13.01
N LEU A 108 -9.00 -3.61 -14.15
CA LEU A 108 -10.14 -2.85 -14.67
C LEU A 108 -11.40 -3.42 -14.00
N ASP A 109 -11.94 -2.68 -13.02
CA ASP A 109 -13.11 -3.12 -12.27
C ASP A 109 -14.36 -3.04 -13.16
N SER A 110 -15.06 -4.16 -13.33
CA SER A 110 -16.26 -4.23 -14.16
C SER A 110 -17.48 -3.50 -13.57
N THR A 111 -17.43 -3.08 -12.31
CA THR A 111 -18.54 -2.33 -11.68
C THR A 111 -18.61 -0.89 -12.18
N ASP A 112 -17.45 -0.23 -12.27
CA ASP A 112 -17.35 1.20 -12.55
C ASP A 112 -16.43 1.53 -13.75
N LEU A 113 -15.83 0.52 -14.37
CA LEU A 113 -14.91 0.61 -15.49
C LEU A 113 -13.67 1.46 -15.19
N LYS A 114 -13.31 1.62 -13.91
CA LYS A 114 -12.08 2.29 -13.50
C LYS A 114 -10.94 1.29 -13.35
N ARG A 115 -9.73 1.79 -13.60
CA ARG A 115 -8.52 1.07 -13.20
C ARG A 115 -8.28 1.30 -11.72
N LYS A 116 -8.02 0.22 -11.01
CA LYS A 116 -7.72 0.22 -9.57
C LYS A 116 -6.45 -0.58 -9.32
N TRP A 117 -5.71 -0.20 -8.30
CA TRP A 117 -4.62 -1.02 -7.77
C TRP A 117 -5.05 -1.67 -6.48
N PHE A 118 -4.78 -2.96 -6.35
CA PHE A 118 -5.03 -3.77 -5.17
C PHE A 118 -3.71 -4.28 -4.60
N THR A 119 -3.59 -4.32 -3.28
CA THR A 119 -2.43 -4.95 -2.63
C THR A 119 -2.69 -6.40 -2.26
N SER A 120 -1.65 -7.23 -2.20
CA SER A 120 -1.71 -8.46 -1.39
C SER A 120 -1.88 -8.10 0.10
N THR A 121 -2.14 -9.10 0.95
CA THR A 121 -1.84 -8.98 2.38
C THR A 121 -0.32 -8.96 2.59
N PRO A 122 0.21 -8.21 3.57
CA PRO A 122 1.66 -8.14 3.82
C PRO A 122 2.19 -9.43 4.47
N SER A 123 3.44 -9.78 4.14
CA SER A 123 4.24 -10.78 4.88
C SER A 123 4.59 -10.27 6.27
N LEU A 124 5.04 -11.16 7.16
CA LEU A 124 5.58 -10.72 8.45
C LEU A 124 6.88 -9.92 8.29
N GLU A 125 7.71 -10.26 7.31
CA GLU A 125 8.95 -9.54 6.99
C GLU A 125 8.66 -8.07 6.66
N PHE A 126 7.65 -7.80 5.83
CA PHE A 126 7.19 -6.44 5.52
C PHE A 126 6.69 -5.71 6.77
N MET A 127 5.90 -6.39 7.59
CA MET A 127 5.35 -5.82 8.82
C MET A 127 6.46 -5.46 9.83
N HIS A 128 7.47 -6.31 9.99
CA HIS A 128 8.63 -6.02 10.83
C HIS A 128 9.44 -4.84 10.31
N GLN A 129 9.63 -4.72 9.00
CA GLN A 129 10.32 -3.57 8.40
C GLN A 129 9.60 -2.24 8.71
N LEU A 130 8.27 -2.26 8.80
CA LEU A 130 7.47 -1.10 9.18
C LEU A 130 7.29 -0.93 10.70
N GLY A 131 7.84 -1.83 11.52
CA GLY A 131 7.77 -1.75 12.98
C GLY A 131 6.43 -2.19 13.58
N TYR A 132 5.63 -2.97 12.87
CA TYR A 132 4.33 -3.45 13.36
C TYR A 132 4.48 -4.50 14.47
N GLY A 133 3.60 -4.41 15.48
CA GLY A 133 3.47 -5.37 16.57
C GLY A 133 2.27 -6.32 16.44
N ILE A 134 2.24 -7.35 17.27
CA ILE A 134 1.10 -8.28 17.39
C ILE A 134 0.18 -7.85 18.53
N GLU A 135 -1.10 -7.61 18.24
CA GLU A 135 -2.15 -7.33 19.22
C GLU A 135 -3.47 -8.05 18.84
N ASP A 136 -3.74 -9.19 19.47
CA ASP A 136 -4.97 -9.98 19.24
C ASP A 136 -5.99 -9.79 20.38
N PHE A 137 -6.49 -8.57 20.53
CA PHE A 137 -7.51 -8.25 21.53
C PHE A 137 -8.40 -7.09 21.07
N PRO A 138 -9.63 -6.94 21.62
CA PRO A 138 -10.63 -6.01 21.08
C PRO A 138 -10.29 -4.52 21.16
N THR A 139 -9.39 -4.13 22.07
CA THR A 139 -8.94 -2.73 22.25
C THR A 139 -7.53 -2.49 21.71
N ASN A 140 -7.13 -3.25 20.68
CA ASN A 140 -5.85 -3.08 20.00
C ASN A 140 -5.74 -1.68 19.38
N SER A 141 -4.51 -1.17 19.20
CA SER A 141 -4.29 0.18 18.69
C SER A 141 -2.98 0.29 17.88
N GLY A 142 -2.77 1.45 17.24
CA GLY A 142 -1.53 1.73 16.51
C GLY A 142 -1.24 0.77 15.35
N ASP A 143 0.06 0.69 15.00
CA ASP A 143 0.60 -0.16 13.95
C ASP A 143 0.67 -1.62 14.43
N SER A 144 -0.48 -2.31 14.39
CA SER A 144 -0.65 -3.67 14.89
C SER A 144 -1.38 -4.60 13.91
N TYR A 145 -1.07 -5.89 13.95
CA TYR A 145 -1.87 -6.97 13.36
C TYR A 145 -2.22 -8.02 14.43
N ALA A 146 -3.20 -8.88 14.18
CA ALA A 146 -3.68 -9.81 15.20
C ALA A 146 -2.94 -11.14 15.21
N GLN A 147 -2.78 -11.76 14.04
CA GLN A 147 -2.25 -13.12 13.93
C GLN A 147 -1.40 -13.26 12.69
N SER A 148 -0.57 -14.30 12.65
CA SER A 148 0.09 -14.74 11.44
C SER A 148 -0.57 -16.00 10.89
N GLU A 149 -0.60 -16.12 9.57
CA GLU A 149 -1.09 -17.32 8.86
C GLU A 149 -0.02 -17.86 7.94
N ARG A 150 0.23 -19.16 8.02
CA ARG A 150 1.23 -19.84 7.19
C ARG A 150 0.65 -20.22 5.84
N GLU A 151 1.23 -19.71 4.77
CA GLU A 151 0.96 -20.17 3.41
C GLU A 151 1.98 -21.25 3.03
N VAL A 152 1.65 -22.51 3.31
CA VAL A 152 2.47 -23.68 2.94
C VAL A 152 2.81 -23.71 1.44
N SER A 153 1.95 -23.08 0.64
CA SER A 153 2.05 -23.01 -0.82
C SER A 153 2.98 -21.87 -1.33
N ILE A 154 3.32 -20.88 -0.49
CA ILE A 154 4.29 -19.78 -0.75
C ILE A 154 5.52 -19.98 0.14
N ASN A 155 6.31 -21.01 -0.16
CA ASN A 155 7.54 -21.33 0.60
C ASN A 155 7.35 -21.55 2.11
N GLY A 156 6.12 -21.71 2.61
CA GLY A 156 5.85 -21.82 4.05
C GLY A 156 5.99 -20.52 4.84
N THR A 157 5.82 -19.38 4.17
CA THR A 157 5.95 -18.05 4.78
C THR A 157 4.69 -17.68 5.54
N ASP A 158 4.86 -16.89 6.61
CA ASP A 158 3.78 -16.36 7.42
C ASP A 158 3.37 -14.96 6.94
N PHE A 159 2.07 -14.73 6.87
CA PHE A 159 1.46 -13.46 6.45
C PHE A 159 0.63 -12.87 7.57
N ALA A 160 0.59 -11.54 7.67
CA ALA A 160 -0.19 -10.88 8.69
C ALA A 160 -1.70 -10.95 8.37
N ALA A 161 -2.47 -11.23 9.42
CA ALA A 161 -3.93 -11.21 9.42
C ALA A 161 -4.41 -10.18 10.46
N PHE A 162 -5.45 -9.44 10.09
CA PHE A 162 -5.94 -8.26 10.80
C PHE A 162 -7.37 -8.48 11.27
N ARG A 163 -7.72 -7.87 12.40
CA ARG A 163 -9.10 -7.76 12.88
C ARG A 163 -9.77 -6.50 12.33
N GLN A 164 -11.10 -6.44 12.40
CA GLN A 164 -11.87 -5.21 12.10
C GLN A 164 -12.28 -4.44 13.35
N ASP A 165 -12.01 -4.97 14.54
CA ASP A 165 -12.14 -4.23 15.79
C ASP A 165 -10.81 -3.59 16.24
N GLY A 166 -10.87 -2.83 17.32
CA GLY A 166 -9.79 -2.03 17.88
C GLY A 166 -10.32 -0.86 18.70
N ASP A 167 -9.42 -0.13 19.34
CA ASP A 167 -9.77 1.10 20.06
C ASP A 167 -10.40 2.13 19.10
N GLY A 168 -11.58 2.64 19.47
CA GLY A 168 -12.37 3.53 18.62
C GLY A 168 -13.03 2.88 17.39
N ALA A 169 -12.87 1.56 17.20
CA ALA A 169 -13.35 0.92 15.98
C ALA A 169 -14.88 0.94 15.87
N THR A 170 -15.37 1.27 14.68
CA THR A 170 -16.81 1.28 14.42
C THR A 170 -17.30 -0.17 14.19
N PRO A 171 -18.30 -0.64 14.96
CA PRO A 171 -18.76 -2.03 14.86
C PRO A 171 -19.45 -2.32 13.51
N PRO A 172 -19.56 -3.61 13.12
CA PRO A 172 -20.34 -4.00 11.95
C PRO A 172 -21.82 -3.61 12.08
N SER A 173 -22.44 -3.27 10.96
CA SER A 173 -23.85 -2.88 10.90
C SER A 173 -24.80 -4.06 11.16
N GLN A 174 -25.90 -3.77 11.85
CA GLN A 174 -26.99 -4.71 12.12
C GLN A 174 -27.95 -4.89 10.92
N THR A 175 -28.10 -3.89 10.05
CA THR A 175 -29.15 -3.86 9.02
C THR A 175 -28.66 -3.68 7.57
N ASN A 176 -27.34 -3.50 7.37
CA ASN A 176 -26.58 -3.06 6.19
C ASN A 176 -25.98 -1.67 6.42
N SER A 177 -24.67 -1.52 6.25
CA SER A 177 -24.02 -0.21 6.25
C SER A 177 -23.99 0.33 4.83
N THR A 178 -24.61 1.49 4.59
CA THR A 178 -24.42 2.28 3.37
C THR A 178 -23.32 3.34 3.54
N THR A 179 -22.76 3.48 4.74
CA THR A 179 -21.64 4.38 5.01
C THR A 179 -20.35 3.58 5.18
N PHE A 180 -19.26 4.17 4.71
CA PHE A 180 -17.91 3.59 4.61
C PHE A 180 -17.23 3.40 5.99
N ASP A 181 -18.02 3.23 7.06
CA ASP A 181 -17.54 3.38 8.43
C ASP A 181 -17.41 2.06 9.18
N ALA A 182 -18.07 0.96 8.76
CA ALA A 182 -17.92 -0.30 9.48
C ALA A 182 -16.47 -0.79 9.45
N GLY A 183 -15.90 -1.09 10.62
CA GLY A 183 -14.48 -1.45 10.77
C GLY A 183 -13.51 -0.26 10.71
N LYS A 184 -14.00 0.98 10.53
CA LYS A 184 -13.19 2.19 10.65
C LYS A 184 -12.49 2.21 12.00
N ASP A 185 -11.23 2.62 12.00
CA ASP A 185 -10.31 2.61 13.14
C ASP A 185 -9.93 1.22 13.68
N GLY A 186 -10.44 0.12 13.11
CA GLY A 186 -9.93 -1.24 13.35
C GLY A 186 -8.58 -1.52 12.67
N GLN A 187 -7.92 -2.65 13.00
CA GLN A 187 -6.57 -2.96 12.48
C GLN A 187 -6.48 -2.94 10.95
N ALA A 188 -7.43 -3.58 10.27
CA ALA A 188 -7.47 -3.62 8.80
C ALA A 188 -7.57 -2.21 8.19
N TYR A 189 -8.33 -1.32 8.84
CA TYR A 189 -8.49 0.06 8.39
C TYR A 189 -7.20 0.84 8.58
N ARG A 190 -6.59 0.75 9.77
CA ARG A 190 -5.33 1.42 10.08
C ARG A 190 -4.21 0.96 9.16
N TRP A 191 -4.17 -0.32 8.77
CA TRP A 191 -3.24 -0.83 7.77
C TRP A 191 -3.39 -0.11 6.42
N CYS A 192 -4.60 0.04 5.88
CA CYS A 192 -4.77 0.80 4.64
C CYS A 192 -4.47 2.30 4.81
N GLN A 193 -4.71 2.88 5.99
CA GLN A 193 -4.26 4.25 6.28
C GLN A 193 -2.74 4.37 6.33
N LYS A 194 -2.03 3.36 6.83
CA LYS A 194 -0.56 3.35 6.80
C LYS A 194 -0.02 3.46 5.39
N LEU A 195 -0.64 2.76 4.44
CA LEU A 195 -0.25 2.87 3.03
C LEU A 195 -0.43 4.29 2.48
N ASN A 196 -1.39 5.06 2.99
CA ASN A 196 -1.55 6.49 2.66
C ASN A 196 -0.45 7.34 3.30
N GLU A 197 -0.16 7.11 4.59
CA GLU A 197 0.86 7.86 5.33
C GLU A 197 2.25 7.73 4.70
N ILE A 198 2.60 6.53 4.22
CA ILE A 198 3.89 6.27 3.57
C ILE A 198 3.85 6.53 2.05
N GLU A 199 2.73 7.04 1.52
CA GLU A 199 2.49 7.23 0.09
C GLU A 199 2.89 5.99 -0.74
N PHE A 200 2.45 4.80 -0.30
CA PHE A 200 2.86 3.53 -0.86
C PHE A 200 2.66 3.50 -2.38
N ALA A 201 3.72 3.14 -3.11
CA ALA A 201 3.78 3.16 -4.57
C ALA A 201 3.46 4.54 -5.21
N GLY A 202 3.63 5.63 -4.46
CA GLY A 202 3.34 6.99 -4.90
C GLY A 202 1.85 7.30 -4.96
N LYS A 203 1.03 6.60 -4.17
CA LYS A 203 -0.42 6.73 -4.14
C LYS A 203 -0.91 7.06 -2.74
N ILE A 204 -1.94 7.90 -2.71
CA ILE A 204 -2.78 8.20 -1.54
C ILE A 204 -4.22 7.83 -1.90
N GLY A 205 -5.04 7.50 -0.91
CA GLY A 205 -6.41 7.04 -1.09
C GLY A 205 -6.57 5.52 -1.04
N TRP A 206 -5.58 4.78 -0.54
CA TRP A 206 -5.71 3.38 -0.16
C TRP A 206 -6.80 3.20 0.90
N HIS A 207 -7.74 2.30 0.65
CA HIS A 207 -8.80 1.94 1.59
C HIS A 207 -9.11 0.45 1.51
N ILE A 208 -9.84 -0.08 2.49
CA ILE A 208 -10.37 -1.44 2.41
C ILE A 208 -11.35 -1.51 1.23
N PRO A 209 -11.32 -2.55 0.38
CA PRO A 209 -12.24 -2.71 -0.73
C PRO A 209 -13.63 -3.15 -0.27
N THR A 210 -14.60 -3.00 -1.17
CA THR A 210 -15.88 -3.72 -1.15
C THR A 210 -15.68 -5.20 -1.47
N TRP A 211 -16.64 -6.05 -1.10
CA TRP A 211 -16.58 -7.46 -1.48
C TRP A 211 -16.70 -7.62 -3.01
N THR A 212 -17.44 -6.72 -3.68
CA THR A 212 -17.55 -6.70 -5.15
C THR A 212 -16.23 -6.38 -5.83
N GLU A 213 -15.47 -5.41 -5.32
CA GLU A 213 -14.12 -5.10 -5.81
C GLU A 213 -13.17 -6.30 -5.68
N LEU A 214 -13.21 -6.99 -4.54
CA LEU A 214 -12.42 -8.20 -4.32
C LEU A 214 -12.82 -9.36 -5.26
N ASP A 215 -14.13 -9.58 -5.46
CA ASP A 215 -14.65 -10.60 -6.36
C ASP A 215 -14.25 -10.32 -7.82
N HIS A 216 -14.36 -9.06 -8.25
CA HIS A 216 -13.94 -8.64 -9.58
C HIS A 216 -12.43 -8.75 -9.77
N MET A 217 -11.63 -8.35 -8.77
CA MET A 217 -10.19 -8.58 -8.79
C MET A 217 -9.85 -10.07 -8.93
N ASN A 218 -10.52 -10.94 -8.18
CA ASN A 218 -10.31 -12.38 -8.26
C ASN A 218 -10.61 -12.92 -9.68
N LYS A 219 -11.72 -12.48 -10.26
CA LYS A 219 -12.22 -12.91 -11.58
C LYS A 219 -11.49 -12.29 -12.77
N TYR A 220 -10.85 -11.14 -12.59
CA TYR A 220 -10.15 -10.43 -13.65
C TYR A 220 -8.99 -11.28 -14.20
N ASN A 221 -9.06 -11.70 -15.47
CA ASN A 221 -8.14 -12.65 -16.11
C ASN A 221 -8.12 -14.05 -15.45
N ALA A 222 -9.25 -14.52 -14.91
CA ALA A 222 -9.36 -15.81 -14.19
C ALA A 222 -9.05 -17.06 -15.02
N ALA A 223 -9.09 -16.98 -16.36
CA ALA A 223 -8.72 -18.09 -17.23
C ALA A 223 -7.28 -18.59 -16.99
N SER A 224 -6.42 -17.76 -16.39
CA SER A 224 -5.02 -18.09 -16.04
C SER A 224 -4.85 -18.64 -14.62
N GLY A 225 -5.94 -18.92 -13.88
CA GLY A 225 -5.92 -19.50 -12.54
C GLY A 225 -6.27 -18.51 -11.42
N SER A 226 -6.03 -18.92 -10.18
CA SER A 226 -6.32 -18.12 -8.98
C SER A 226 -5.31 -16.98 -8.76
N MET A 227 -5.57 -16.12 -7.78
CA MET A 227 -4.60 -15.07 -7.38
C MET A 227 -3.26 -15.68 -6.90
N PHE A 228 -3.31 -16.84 -6.24
CA PHE A 228 -2.12 -17.58 -5.85
C PHE A 228 -1.33 -18.10 -7.06
N ILE A 229 -2.01 -18.74 -8.02
CA ILE A 229 -1.34 -19.33 -9.19
C ILE A 229 -0.71 -18.25 -10.08
N ARG A 230 -1.41 -17.13 -10.27
CA ARG A 230 -1.00 -16.06 -11.17
C ARG A 230 0.02 -15.08 -10.57
N PHE A 231 -0.10 -14.80 -9.27
CA PHE A 231 0.63 -13.69 -8.64
C PHE A 231 1.26 -14.06 -7.29
N GLY A 232 1.14 -15.31 -6.82
CA GLY A 232 1.69 -15.72 -5.54
C GLY A 232 1.03 -15.06 -4.32
N TRP A 233 -0.23 -14.62 -4.44
CA TRP A 233 -0.93 -14.03 -3.29
C TRP A 233 -1.36 -15.11 -2.29
N PRO A 234 -1.31 -14.85 -0.97
CA PRO A 234 -1.88 -15.70 0.07
C PRO A 234 -3.37 -15.96 -0.16
N VAL A 235 -3.84 -17.18 0.07
CA VAL A 235 -5.23 -17.60 -0.21
C VAL A 235 -5.83 -18.54 0.84
N ASN A 236 -5.12 -18.88 1.91
CA ASN A 236 -5.62 -19.74 2.98
C ASN A 236 -6.77 -19.10 3.76
N ARG A 237 -6.72 -17.77 3.97
CA ARG A 237 -7.79 -16.98 4.57
C ARG A 237 -8.55 -16.16 3.51
N SER A 238 -9.79 -15.81 3.84
CA SER A 238 -10.54 -14.82 3.06
C SER A 238 -9.95 -13.42 3.28
N TYR A 239 -10.20 -12.54 2.32
CA TYR A 239 -9.81 -11.13 2.34
C TYR A 239 -10.98 -10.28 2.81
N GLN A 240 -10.72 -9.31 3.68
CA GLN A 240 -11.75 -8.48 4.28
C GLN A 240 -12.29 -7.42 3.32
N SER A 241 -13.59 -7.15 3.45
CA SER A 241 -14.22 -5.93 2.95
C SER A 241 -14.75 -5.09 4.10
N TRP A 242 -15.00 -3.80 3.85
CA TRP A 242 -15.66 -2.92 4.84
C TRP A 242 -17.18 -3.16 4.91
N GLN A 243 -17.75 -3.91 3.97
CA GLN A 243 -19.19 -4.15 3.94
C GLN A 243 -19.60 -5.12 5.04
N SER A 244 -20.65 -4.77 5.77
CA SER A 244 -21.14 -5.56 6.90
C SER A 244 -22.65 -5.70 6.90
N LEU A 245 -23.14 -6.88 7.28
CA LEU A 245 -24.55 -7.22 7.45
C LEU A 245 -24.71 -8.18 8.63
N SER A 246 -25.77 -7.99 9.43
CA SER A 246 -26.11 -8.86 10.56
C SER A 246 -24.97 -9.05 11.56
N ASN A 247 -24.27 -7.96 11.92
CA ASN A 247 -23.11 -7.97 12.84
C ASN A 247 -21.87 -8.74 12.33
N GLN A 248 -21.78 -8.99 11.02
CA GLN A 248 -20.62 -9.63 10.41
C GLN A 248 -20.14 -8.82 9.22
N PHE A 249 -18.85 -8.92 8.91
CA PHE A 249 -18.24 -8.39 7.70
C PHE A 249 -18.29 -9.43 6.60
N GLU A 250 -18.54 -8.96 5.39
CA GLU A 250 -18.39 -9.75 4.18
C GLU A 250 -16.90 -9.87 3.83
N THR A 251 -16.47 -11.07 3.47
CA THR A 251 -15.08 -11.39 3.11
C THR A 251 -15.05 -12.26 1.86
N VAL A 252 -13.95 -12.27 1.12
CA VAL A 252 -13.86 -12.94 -0.19
C VAL A 252 -12.69 -13.91 -0.22
N LYS A 253 -12.93 -15.17 -0.59
CA LYS A 253 -11.86 -16.17 -0.79
C LYS A 253 -11.28 -16.09 -2.20
N LEU A 254 -9.98 -15.78 -2.31
CA LEU A 254 -9.29 -15.58 -3.59
C LEU A 254 -8.66 -16.87 -4.17
N LEU A 255 -9.02 -18.04 -3.63
CA LEU A 255 -8.44 -19.34 -4.00
C LEU A 255 -8.97 -19.87 -5.35
N ASP A 256 -10.24 -19.59 -5.67
CA ASP A 256 -10.87 -20.08 -6.89
C ASP A 256 -11.80 -18.99 -7.46
N PRO A 257 -11.50 -18.44 -8.65
CA PRO A 257 -12.34 -17.41 -9.27
C PRO A 257 -13.63 -17.93 -9.91
N SER A 258 -13.81 -19.26 -10.03
CA SER A 258 -15.00 -19.88 -10.62
C SER A 258 -16.15 -20.11 -9.62
N LEU A 259 -15.85 -20.08 -8.33
CA LEU A 259 -16.82 -20.28 -7.26
C LEU A 259 -17.37 -18.96 -6.75
N PHE A 260 -18.53 -19.01 -6.07
CA PHE A 260 -19.03 -17.88 -5.31
C PHE A 260 -18.16 -17.69 -4.05
N PRO A 261 -17.36 -16.61 -3.94
CA PRO A 261 -16.26 -16.56 -2.97
C PRO A 261 -16.63 -15.88 -1.64
N LEU A 262 -17.88 -15.44 -1.48
CA LEU A 262 -18.34 -14.65 -0.33
C LEU A 262 -18.43 -15.49 0.95
N GLN A 263 -17.88 -14.96 2.04
CA GLN A 263 -17.90 -15.53 3.39
C GLN A 263 -18.18 -14.43 4.41
N LYS A 264 -18.51 -14.81 5.64
CA LYS A 264 -18.73 -13.87 6.75
C LYS A 264 -17.68 -14.02 7.84
N ALA A 265 -17.35 -12.92 8.49
CA ALA A 265 -16.43 -12.88 9.62
C ALA A 265 -16.97 -11.93 10.71
N THR A 266 -16.85 -12.31 11.98
CA THR A 266 -17.04 -11.35 13.08
C THR A 266 -15.86 -10.39 13.16
N ALA A 267 -16.03 -9.27 13.88
CA ALA A 267 -15.01 -8.22 13.96
C ALA A 267 -13.68 -8.69 14.58
N ASP A 268 -13.75 -9.72 15.43
CA ASP A 268 -12.64 -10.33 16.14
C ASP A 268 -11.90 -11.41 15.35
N GLU A 269 -12.41 -11.82 14.19
CA GLU A 269 -11.73 -12.83 13.37
C GLU A 269 -10.60 -12.20 12.55
N ALA A 270 -9.36 -12.66 12.78
CA ALA A 270 -8.22 -12.27 11.97
C ALA A 270 -8.30 -12.84 10.53
N LYS A 271 -8.33 -11.96 9.53
CA LYS A 271 -8.38 -12.30 8.10
C LYS A 271 -7.33 -11.49 7.32
N TYR A 272 -7.11 -11.85 6.05
CA TYR A 272 -6.22 -11.10 5.18
C TYR A 272 -6.82 -9.77 4.75
N VAL A 273 -5.97 -8.80 4.43
CA VAL A 273 -6.40 -7.48 3.97
C VAL A 273 -5.71 -7.13 2.66
N SER A 274 -6.52 -6.79 1.67
CA SER A 274 -6.08 -6.08 0.48
C SER A 274 -6.52 -4.63 0.64
N CYS A 275 -5.69 -3.67 0.28
CA CYS A 275 -6.09 -2.28 0.15
C CYS A 275 -6.24 -1.95 -1.33
N VAL A 276 -7.21 -1.09 -1.66
CA VAL A 276 -7.49 -0.65 -3.02
C VAL A 276 -7.36 0.86 -3.15
N VAL A 277 -6.91 1.33 -4.32
CA VAL A 277 -6.89 2.74 -4.70
C VAL A 277 -7.32 2.92 -6.17
N ASP A 278 -8.14 3.94 -6.43
CA ASP A 278 -8.52 4.38 -7.79
C ASP A 278 -7.35 5.08 -8.49
N LEU A 279 -7.16 4.87 -9.80
CA LEU A 279 -6.06 5.46 -10.59
C LEU A 279 -6.41 6.75 -11.33
#